data_AF-A0A2K3LZU4-F1
#
_entry.id   AF-A0A2K3LZU4-F1
#
_cell.length_a   1.000
_cell.length_b   1.000
_cell.length_c   1.000
_cell.angle_alpha   90.00
_cell.angle_beta   90.00
_cell.angle_gamma   90.00
#
_symmetry.space_group_name_H-M   'P 1'
#
loop_
_entity.id
_entity.type
_entity.pdbx_description
1 polymer ?
#
loop_
_entity_poly.entity_id
_entity_poly.type
_entity_poly.pdbx_seq_one_letter_code
_entity_poly.pdbx_strand_id
1 'polypeptide(L)' 'MATFINRVHFFIALLCIASVLTSGGVIDGPPFMICIGQGPCPKGPDSACSLYCAKNHFNKGGRCEASKCCCYGGGPPSI' A
#
# COMPACT_ATOMS: atom_id res chain seq x y z
N MET A 1 -47.16 15.96 13.47
CA MET A 1 -46.41 15.25 12.40
C MET A 1 -45.01 15.85 12.25
N ALA A 2 -44.14 15.70 13.26
CA ALA A 2 -42.85 16.40 13.33
C ALA A 2 -41.65 15.47 13.63
N THR A 3 -41.80 14.15 13.40
CA THR A 3 -40.74 13.16 13.67
C THR A 3 -40.01 12.70 12.40
N PHE A 4 -40.49 13.07 11.22
CA PHE A 4 -39.93 12.62 9.93
C PHE A 4 -38.71 13.44 9.50
N ILE A 5 -38.68 14.74 9.84
CA ILE A 5 -37.56 15.67 9.53
C ILE A 5 -36.30 15.27 10.31
N ASN A 6 -36.46 14.71 11.51
CA ASN A 6 -35.35 14.26 12.35
C ASN A 6 -34.59 13.06 11.77
N ARG A 7 -35.27 12.19 11.00
CA ARG A 7 -34.62 10.99 10.43
C ARG A 7 -33.73 11.32 9.25
N VAL A 8 -34.17 12.21 8.35
CA VAL A 8 -33.39 12.56 7.14
C VAL A 8 -32.08 13.24 7.50
N HIS A 9 -32.09 14.18 8.44
CA HIS A 9 -30.86 14.82 8.92
C HIS A 9 -29.89 13.81 9.56
N PHE A 10 -30.42 12.82 10.29
CA PHE A 10 -29.60 11.77 10.87
C PHE A 10 -28.93 10.89 9.80
N PHE A 11 -29.64 10.53 8.73
CA PHE A 11 -29.07 9.77 7.61
C PHE A 11 -27.99 10.56 6.86
N ILE A 12 -28.21 11.86 6.63
CA ILE A 12 -27.22 12.72 5.98
C ILE A 12 -25.95 12.83 6.84
N ALA A 13 -26.09 13.01 8.16
CA ALA A 13 -24.95 13.04 9.07
C ALA A 13 -24.15 11.73 9.03
N LEU A 14 -24.82 10.58 9.02
CA LEU A 14 -24.16 9.27 8.91
C LEU A 14 -23.43 9.10 7.57
N LEU A 15 -24.02 9.52 6.45
CA LEU A 15 -23.37 9.46 5.13
C LEU A 15 -22.13 10.36 5.05
N CYS A 16 -22.18 11.54 5.68
CA CYS A 16 -21.03 12.44 5.76
C CYS A 16 -19.89 11.81 6.57
N ILE A 17 -20.20 11.23 7.73
CA ILE A 17 -19.21 10.55 8.59
C ILE A 17 -18.62 9.33 7.86
N ALA A 18 -19.47 8.52 7.21
CA ALA A 18 -19.03 7.38 6.40
C ALA A 18 -18.13 7.82 5.23
N SER A 19 -18.46 8.90 4.53
CA SER A 19 -17.64 9.43 3.43
C SER A 19 -16.26 9.89 3.90
N VAL A 20 -16.18 10.55 5.07
CA VAL A 20 -14.90 10.99 5.66
C VAL A 20 -14.08 9.79 6.13
N LEU A 21 -14.70 8.79 6.77
CA LEU A 21 -14.04 7.58 7.24
C LEU A 21 -13.60 6.68 6.07
N THR A 22 -14.38 6.59 4.99
CA THR A 22 -14.08 5.80 3.80
C THR A 22 -13.08 6.48 2.88
N SER A 23 -12.98 7.82 2.88
CA SER A 23 -11.91 8.52 2.15
C SER A 23 -10.51 8.30 2.75
N GLY A 24 -10.43 7.76 3.98
CA GLY A 24 -9.21 7.22 4.59
C GLY A 24 -9.06 5.70 4.43
N GLY A 25 -9.95 5.07 3.65
CA GLY A 25 -9.86 3.67 3.28
C GLY A 25 -8.60 3.46 2.46
N VAL A 26 -7.60 2.84 3.10
CA VAL A 26 -6.44 2.16 2.52
C VAL A 26 -6.54 2.09 1.00
N ILE A 27 -5.82 2.98 0.34
CA ILE A 27 -5.48 2.83 -1.06
C ILE A 27 -4.51 1.64 -1.07
N ASP A 28 -5.05 0.43 -1.11
CA ASP A 28 -4.37 -0.76 -1.60
C ASP A 28 -4.12 -0.51 -3.08
N GLY A 29 -3.18 0.42 -3.36
CA GLY A 29 -2.66 0.64 -4.68
C GLY A 29 -2.13 -0.69 -5.21
N PRO A 30 -2.14 -0.89 -6.54
CA PRO A 30 -1.57 -2.08 -7.12
C PRO A 30 -0.16 -2.29 -6.56
N PRO A 31 0.23 -3.54 -6.25
CA PRO A 31 1.56 -3.81 -5.72
C PRO A 31 2.59 -3.21 -6.67
N PHE A 32 3.31 -2.20 -6.20
CA PHE A 32 4.32 -1.52 -7.00
C PHE A 32 5.63 -2.30 -6.86
N MET A 33 6.31 -2.47 -7.99
CA MET A 33 7.59 -3.16 -8.07
C MET A 33 8.69 -2.13 -8.33
N ILE A 34 9.69 -2.10 -7.46
CA ILE A 34 10.87 -1.24 -7.62
C ILE A 34 12.10 -2.12 -7.81
N CYS A 35 12.75 -1.97 -8.96
CA CYS A 35 13.99 -2.68 -9.27
C CYS A 35 15.20 -1.79 -9.05
N ILE A 36 16.06 -2.22 -8.12
CA ILE A 36 17.26 -1.51 -7.70
C ILE A 36 18.45 -2.14 -8.41
N GLY A 37 19.11 -1.34 -9.24
CA GLY A 37 20.23 -1.79 -10.09
C GLY A 37 21.50 -2.18 -9.33
N GLN A 38 21.67 -1.70 -8.09
CA GLN A 38 22.80 -2.00 -7.20
C GLN A 38 22.37 -2.84 -5.99
N GLY A 39 21.54 -3.86 -6.23
CA GLY A 39 21.11 -4.79 -5.18
C GLY A 39 22.09 -5.95 -4.96
N PRO A 40 21.88 -6.79 -3.94
CA PRO A 40 22.70 -7.98 -3.66
C PRO A 40 22.59 -9.12 -4.70
N CYS A 41 21.96 -8.87 -5.85
CA CYS A 41 21.70 -9.81 -6.93
C CYS A 41 22.83 -10.11 -7.94
N PRO A 42 24.05 -9.54 -7.93
CA PRO A 42 25.01 -9.87 -8.99
C PRO A 42 25.53 -11.31 -8.91
N LYS A 43 25.59 -11.93 -7.72
CA LYS A 43 26.05 -13.33 -7.50
C LYS A 43 25.46 -14.02 -6.25
N GLY A 44 24.46 -13.42 -5.62
CA GLY A 44 23.89 -13.89 -4.35
C GLY A 44 22.52 -14.56 -4.50
N PRO A 45 22.08 -15.35 -3.50
CA PRO A 45 20.75 -15.96 -3.49
C PRO A 45 19.64 -14.89 -3.38
N ASP A 46 18.45 -15.20 -3.90
CA ASP A 46 17.26 -14.34 -3.83
C ASP A 46 16.89 -13.90 -2.40
N SER A 47 17.31 -14.68 -1.39
CA SER A 47 17.14 -14.37 0.02
C SER A 47 17.83 -13.06 0.45
N ALA A 48 18.96 -12.72 -0.16
CA ALA A 48 19.66 -11.47 0.13
C ALA A 48 18.86 -10.26 -0.40
N CYS A 49 18.22 -10.42 -1.57
CA CYS A 49 17.32 -9.41 -2.12
C CYS A 49 16.08 -9.26 -1.24
N SER A 50 15.46 -10.36 -0.81
CA SER A 50 14.31 -10.30 0.10
C SER A 50 14.62 -9.61 1.44
N LEU A 51 15.77 -9.89 2.06
CA LEU A 51 16.20 -9.22 3.29
C LEU A 51 16.45 -7.72 3.06
N TYR A 52 17.08 -7.37 1.94
CA TYR A 52 17.31 -5.98 1.54
C TYR A 52 15.98 -5.24 1.34
N CYS A 53 15.01 -5.87 0.67
CA CYS A 53 13.67 -5.32 0.48
C CYS A 53 12.96 -5.12 1.82
N ALA A 54 13.02 -6.11 2.73
CA ALA A 54 12.47 -5.98 4.08
C ALA A 54 13.08 -4.79 4.86
N LYS A 55 14.40 -4.57 4.72
CA LYS A 55 15.09 -3.42 5.33
C LYS A 55 14.67 -2.08 4.73
N ASN A 56 14.27 -2.04 3.47
CA ASN A 56 13.82 -0.83 2.76
C ASN A 56 12.29 -0.65 2.82
N HIS A 57 11.63 -1.21 3.82
CA HIS A 57 10.17 -1.12 4.02
C HIS A 57 9.31 -1.84 2.95
N PHE A 58 9.90 -2.75 2.16
CA PHE A 58 9.17 -3.62 1.25
C PHE A 58 8.84 -4.95 1.95
N ASN A 59 7.69 -4.97 2.60
CA ASN A 59 7.16 -6.09 3.37
C ASN A 59 6.72 -7.31 2.52
N LYS A 60 6.59 -7.18 1.19
CA LYS A 60 6.33 -8.33 0.30
C LYS A 60 7.61 -8.99 -0.26
N GLY A 61 8.79 -8.56 0.20
CA GLY A 61 10.08 -9.14 -0.18
C GLY A 61 10.53 -8.71 -1.57
N GLY A 62 11.43 -9.48 -2.19
CA GLY A 62 11.94 -9.17 -3.51
C GLY A 62 12.66 -10.33 -4.20
N ARG A 63 12.80 -10.23 -5.52
CA ARG A 63 13.41 -11.24 -6.40
C ARG A 63 14.55 -10.61 -7.20
N CYS A 64 15.58 -11.41 -7.51
CA CYS A 64 16.61 -11.01 -8.45
C CYS A 64 16.14 -11.18 -9.91
N GLU A 65 16.20 -10.11 -10.69
CA GLU A 65 15.92 -10.13 -12.12
C GLU A 65 17.05 -9.43 -12.89
N ALA A 66 17.73 -10.15 -13.80
CA ALA A 66 18.81 -9.62 -14.64
C ALA A 66 19.88 -8.82 -13.84
N SER A 67 20.34 -9.39 -12.72
CA SER A 67 21.31 -8.78 -11.79
C SER A 67 20.83 -7.54 -11.02
N LYS A 68 19.53 -7.23 -11.07
CA LYS A 68 18.87 -6.18 -10.28
C LYS A 68 18.00 -6.81 -9.20
N CYS A 69 17.86 -6.16 -8.05
CA CYS A 69 16.98 -6.60 -6.98
C CYS A 69 15.63 -5.90 -7.09
N CYS A 70 14.56 -6.63 -7.40
CA CYS A 70 13.21 -6.10 -7.55
C CYS A 70 12.40 -6.37 -6.28
N CYS A 71 12.09 -5.31 -5.54
CA CYS A 71 11.28 -5.33 -4.34
C CYS A 71 9.81 -5.11 -4.65
N TYR A 72 8.94 -5.85 -3.96
CA TYR A 72 7.50 -5.70 -4.03
C TYR A 72 7.01 -4.96 -2.78
N GLY A 73 6.34 -3.83 -2.95
CA GLY A 73 5.73 -3.06 -1.86
C GLY A 73 4.22 -3.22 -1.82
N GLY A 74 3.64 -3.17 -0.62
CA GLY A 74 2.22 -2.91 -0.40
C GLY A 74 2.04 -1.53 0.23
N GLY A 75 1.76 -0.51 -0.58
CA GLY A 75 1.53 0.87 -0.16
C GLY A 75 1.87 1.87 -1.29
N PRO A 76 1.33 3.09 -1.31
CA PRO A 76 1.67 4.05 -2.37
C PRO A 76 3.13 4.53 -2.23
N PRO A 77 3.81 4.89 -3.34
CA PRO A 77 5.12 5.53 -3.28
C PRO A 77 4.98 6.86 -2.54
N SER A 78 5.71 7.01 -1.44
CA SER A 78 5.88 8.29 -0.75
C SER A 78 6.68 9.23 -1.68
N ILE A 79 5.97 10.09 -2.40
CA ILE A 79 6.50 11.27 -3.11
C ILE A 79 6.75 12.38 -2.09
#